data_AF-A0A2M7FY73-F1
#
_entry.id   AF-A0A2M7FY73-F1
#
_cell.length_a   1.000
_cell.length_b   1.000
_cell.length_c   1.000
_cell.angle_alpha   90.00
_cell.angle_beta   90.00
_cell.angle_gamma   90.00
#
_symmetry.space_group_name_H-M   'P 1'
#
loop_
_entity.id
_entity.type
_entity.pdbx_description
1 polymer ?
#
loop_
_entity_poly.entity_id
_entity_poly.type
_entity_poly.pdbx_seq_one_letter_code
_entity_poly.pdbx_strand_id
1 'polypeptide(L)'
;MKILSLILPLAFAWGGEAQTPEQRLAAMIGPSQMQVVQNYRKAYKTAYTLPQWNALLKQGRQMEETLSKPLSARYESWNQKGPQPDFSWVEPLVPGMKVTYQAEGTVLIMALDYTAFAKLAARTPEPADDQLVSLLIKAQGDHASPWPNWFMRTWDYGGCTQLGTGLHLEILKELQRQQKTAPFFQAELKRVREDLFRDFAQIRSFCQPQAKVLKEVSALMAVPGLSLAEQKTLKGLQTELKTSKKAEYNCLKEMSNCRFGQ
;
A
#
# COMPACT_ATOMS: atom_id res chain seq x y z
N MET A 1 -37.34 48.90 1.38
CA MET A 1 -36.64 47.88 0.59
C MET A 1 -35.94 46.91 1.54
N LYS A 2 -36.55 45.76 1.82
CA LYS A 2 -35.94 44.67 2.61
C LYS A 2 -35.31 43.70 1.61
N ILE A 3 -33.99 43.58 1.63
CA ILE A 3 -33.25 42.59 0.85
C ILE A 3 -33.53 41.23 1.52
N LEU A 4 -34.42 40.45 0.93
CA LEU A 4 -34.58 39.04 1.24
C LEU A 4 -33.31 38.32 0.76
N SER A 5 -32.41 38.06 1.70
CA SER A 5 -31.34 37.09 1.51
C SER A 5 -31.99 35.72 1.33
N LEU A 6 -32.02 35.23 0.09
CA LEU A 6 -32.25 33.81 -0.20
C LEU A 6 -31.06 33.03 0.37
N ILE A 7 -31.23 32.53 1.60
CA ILE A 7 -30.45 31.40 2.08
C ILE A 7 -31.02 30.19 1.35
N LEU A 8 -30.41 29.84 0.21
CA LEU A 8 -30.59 28.52 -0.41
C LEU A 8 -30.06 27.49 0.59
N PRO A 9 -30.88 26.52 1.04
CA PRO A 9 -30.32 25.40 1.78
C PRO A 9 -29.48 24.60 0.77
N LEU A 10 -28.17 24.52 1.01
CA LEU A 10 -27.30 23.51 0.43
C LEU A 10 -27.66 22.14 1.03
N ALA A 11 -28.88 21.70 0.75
CA ALA A 11 -29.43 20.40 1.10
C ALA A 11 -29.60 19.61 -0.20
N PHE A 12 -28.48 19.29 -0.84
CA PHE A 12 -28.35 18.06 -1.62
C PHE A 12 -27.36 17.14 -0.91
N ALA A 13 -27.52 17.03 0.42
CA ALA A 13 -27.03 15.90 1.16
C ALA A 13 -27.77 14.64 0.65
N TRP A 14 -27.09 13.51 0.65
CA TRP A 14 -27.64 12.18 0.44
C TRP A 14 -28.89 11.92 1.30
N GLY A 15 -30.05 12.37 0.79
CA GLY A 15 -31.25 12.66 1.58
C GLY A 15 -32.50 12.55 0.72
N GLY A 16 -32.81 11.32 0.35
CA GLY A 16 -34.19 10.84 0.31
C GLY A 16 -34.23 9.62 1.24
N GLU A 17 -34.57 9.85 2.50
CA GLU A 17 -34.93 8.87 3.55
C GLU A 17 -33.94 7.71 3.88
N ALA A 18 -33.46 7.69 5.13
CA ALA A 18 -33.08 6.51 5.94
C ALA A 18 -32.27 5.37 5.30
N GLN A 19 -31.33 5.63 4.38
CA GLN A 19 -30.45 4.58 3.88
C GLN A 19 -29.34 4.25 4.89
N THR A 20 -29.33 2.99 5.36
CA THR A 20 -28.24 2.39 6.15
C THR A 20 -26.92 2.40 5.36
N PRO A 21 -25.76 2.39 6.03
CA PRO A 21 -24.45 2.23 5.37
C PRO A 21 -24.43 1.07 4.36
N GLU A 22 -25.03 -0.07 4.70
CA GLU A 22 -25.14 -1.23 3.82
C GLU A 22 -25.96 -0.94 2.55
N GLN A 23 -27.10 -0.26 2.66
CA GLN A 23 -27.92 0.13 1.50
C GLN A 23 -27.16 1.10 0.58
N ARG A 24 -26.42 2.05 1.17
CA ARG A 24 -25.59 3.01 0.41
C ARG A 24 -24.49 2.29 -0.36
N LEU A 25 -23.77 1.38 0.29
CA LEU A 25 -22.71 0.62 -0.37
C LEU A 25 -23.29 -0.28 -1.47
N ALA A 26 -24.38 -1.00 -1.18
CA ALA A 26 -25.04 -1.87 -2.15
C ALA A 26 -25.50 -1.11 -3.40
N ALA A 27 -25.96 0.14 -3.27
CA ALA A 27 -26.31 0.99 -4.41
C ALA A 27 -25.10 1.35 -5.29
N MET A 28 -23.87 1.34 -4.74
CA MET A 28 -22.63 1.64 -5.47
C MET A 28 -22.01 0.41 -6.12
N ILE A 29 -21.98 -0.73 -5.42
CA ILE A 29 -21.24 -1.93 -5.85
C ILE A 29 -22.15 -3.03 -6.41
N GLY A 30 -23.47 -2.90 -6.24
CA GLY A 30 -24.46 -3.89 -6.65
C GLY A 30 -24.63 -5.05 -5.67
N PRO A 31 -25.72 -5.82 -5.80
CA PRO A 31 -26.08 -6.87 -4.83
C PRO A 31 -25.10 -8.05 -4.80
N SER A 32 -24.51 -8.44 -5.93
CA SER A 32 -23.55 -9.56 -5.94
C SER A 32 -22.28 -9.23 -5.17
N GLN A 33 -21.75 -8.01 -5.33
CA GLN A 33 -20.57 -7.56 -4.60
C GLN A 33 -20.89 -7.30 -3.13
N MET A 34 -22.11 -6.85 -2.81
CA MET A 34 -22.54 -6.75 -1.42
C MET A 34 -22.56 -8.10 -0.72
N GLN A 35 -22.95 -9.18 -1.41
CA GLN A 35 -22.85 -10.53 -0.86
C GLN A 35 -21.40 -10.93 -0.57
N VAL A 36 -20.45 -10.53 -1.43
CA VAL A 36 -19.01 -10.74 -1.20
C VAL A 36 -18.54 -10.00 0.05
N VAL A 37 -18.95 -8.74 0.23
CA VAL A 37 -18.66 -7.94 1.44
C VAL A 37 -19.21 -8.60 2.71
N GLN A 38 -20.44 -9.10 2.68
CA GLN A 38 -21.04 -9.80 3.81
C GLN A 38 -20.28 -11.10 4.16
N ASN A 39 -19.91 -11.87 3.14
CA ASN A 39 -19.13 -13.10 3.31
C ASN A 39 -17.74 -12.80 3.90
N TYR A 40 -17.07 -11.77 3.40
CA TYR A 40 -15.81 -11.28 3.96
C TYR A 40 -15.96 -10.89 5.43
N ARG A 41 -16.98 -10.09 5.77
CA ARG A 41 -17.23 -9.63 7.15
C ARG A 41 -17.45 -10.81 8.10
N LYS A 42 -18.13 -11.87 7.65
CA LYS A 42 -18.30 -13.12 8.41
C LYS A 42 -16.97 -13.85 8.57
N ALA A 43 -16.19 -14.00 7.49
CA ALA A 43 -14.89 -14.64 7.52
C ALA A 43 -13.91 -13.91 8.47
N TYR A 44 -13.87 -12.58 8.44
CA TYR A 44 -13.03 -11.77 9.33
C TYR A 44 -13.32 -12.02 10.81
N LYS A 45 -14.59 -12.19 11.19
CA LYS A 45 -14.99 -12.48 12.58
C LYS A 45 -14.66 -13.91 13.03
N THR A 46 -14.48 -14.82 12.08
CA THR A 46 -14.37 -16.27 12.33
C THR A 46 -13.01 -16.84 11.96
N ALA A 47 -12.07 -16.03 11.48
CA ALA A 47 -10.70 -16.44 11.19
C ALA A 47 -9.90 -16.60 12.50
N TYR A 48 -9.48 -17.85 12.77
CA TYR A 48 -8.67 -18.22 13.94
C TYR A 48 -7.55 -19.21 13.61
N THR A 49 -7.36 -19.54 12.33
CA THR A 49 -6.32 -20.46 11.86
C THR A 49 -5.53 -19.80 10.74
N LEU A 50 -4.27 -20.20 10.59
CA LEU A 50 -3.41 -19.69 9.53
C LEU A 50 -4.02 -19.76 8.11
N PRO A 51 -4.68 -20.86 7.69
CA PRO A 51 -5.32 -20.91 6.37
C PRO A 51 -6.47 -19.91 6.22
N GLN A 52 -7.28 -19.72 7.25
CA GLN A 52 -8.39 -18.75 7.23
C GLN A 52 -7.87 -17.32 7.18
N TRP A 53 -6.83 -17.00 7.95
CA TRP A 53 -6.19 -15.70 7.93
C TRP A 53 -5.61 -15.39 6.54
N ASN A 54 -4.90 -16.35 5.93
CA ASN A 54 -4.34 -16.20 4.57
C ASN A 54 -5.44 -16.03 3.51
N ALA A 55 -6.52 -16.81 3.59
CA ALA A 55 -7.66 -16.68 2.69
C ALA A 55 -8.29 -15.29 2.80
N LEU A 56 -8.41 -14.76 4.02
CA LEU A 56 -8.94 -13.44 4.27
C LEU A 56 -8.03 -12.33 3.73
N LEU A 57 -6.71 -12.45 3.88
CA LEU A 57 -5.77 -11.49 3.28
C LEU A 57 -5.93 -11.43 1.76
N LYS A 58 -6.01 -12.59 1.10
CA LYS A 58 -6.24 -12.69 -0.35
C LYS A 58 -7.57 -12.08 -0.76
N GLN A 59 -8.64 -12.38 -0.03
CA GLN A 59 -9.96 -11.80 -0.27
C GLN A 59 -9.93 -10.28 -0.07
N GLY A 60 -9.23 -9.80 0.96
CA GLY A 60 -9.05 -8.38 1.22
C GLY A 60 -8.38 -7.63 0.06
N ARG A 61 -7.34 -8.21 -0.56
CA ARG A 61 -6.72 -7.65 -1.78
C ARG A 61 -7.70 -7.54 -2.94
N GLN A 62 -8.51 -8.56 -3.17
CA GLN A 62 -9.54 -8.52 -4.22
C GLN A 62 -10.61 -7.46 -3.94
N MET A 63 -10.92 -7.22 -2.66
CA MET A 63 -11.84 -6.16 -2.27
C MET A 63 -11.28 -4.76 -2.46
N GLU A 64 -9.96 -4.55 -2.38
CA GLU A 64 -9.35 -3.24 -2.69
C GLU A 64 -9.79 -2.78 -4.08
N GLU A 65 -9.64 -3.64 -5.09
CA GLU A 65 -10.06 -3.33 -6.47
C GLU A 65 -11.59 -3.20 -6.59
N THR A 66 -12.32 -4.12 -5.97
CA THR A 66 -13.79 -4.19 -6.04
C THR A 66 -14.44 -2.94 -5.46
N LEU A 67 -13.88 -2.39 -4.39
CA LEU A 67 -14.45 -1.24 -3.67
C LEU A 67 -13.85 0.09 -4.13
N SER A 68 -12.54 0.16 -4.40
CA SER A 68 -11.88 1.43 -4.72
C SER A 68 -12.46 2.09 -5.97
N LYS A 69 -12.66 1.34 -7.05
CA LYS A 69 -13.16 1.92 -8.31
C LYS A 69 -14.55 2.57 -8.18
N PRO A 70 -15.60 1.89 -7.69
CA PRO A 70 -16.92 2.50 -7.54
C PRO A 70 -16.93 3.64 -6.50
N LEU A 71 -16.17 3.52 -5.41
CA LEU A 71 -16.08 4.57 -4.41
C LEU A 71 -15.33 5.80 -4.94
N SER A 72 -14.21 5.64 -5.65
CA SER A 72 -13.48 6.73 -6.29
C SER A 72 -14.32 7.43 -7.35
N ALA A 73 -14.97 6.67 -8.25
CA ALA A 73 -15.84 7.26 -9.26
C ALA A 73 -16.97 8.10 -8.64
N ARG A 74 -17.50 7.64 -7.49
CA ARG A 74 -18.50 8.40 -6.76
C ARG A 74 -17.88 9.64 -6.13
N TYR A 75 -16.77 9.52 -5.43
CA TYR A 75 -16.03 10.61 -4.81
C TYR A 75 -15.67 11.71 -5.83
N GLU A 76 -15.05 11.35 -6.95
CA GLU A 76 -14.67 12.27 -8.03
C GLU A 76 -15.87 13.02 -8.63
N SER A 77 -17.05 12.41 -8.67
CA SER A 77 -18.27 13.08 -9.16
C SER A 77 -18.70 14.28 -8.29
N TRP A 78 -18.11 14.44 -7.10
CA TRP A 78 -18.31 15.58 -6.19
C TRP A 78 -17.25 16.68 -6.33
N ASN A 79 -16.14 16.46 -7.06
CA ASN A 79 -15.05 17.43 -7.24
C ASN A 79 -15.52 18.81 -7.73
N GLN A 80 -16.73 18.93 -8.30
CA GLN A 80 -17.30 20.17 -8.82
C GLN A 80 -18.64 20.56 -8.18
N LYS A 81 -19.15 19.78 -7.21
CA LYS A 81 -20.53 19.92 -6.69
C LYS A 81 -20.61 20.45 -5.25
N GLY A 82 -19.48 20.60 -4.57
CA GLY A 82 -19.41 21.09 -3.21
C GLY A 82 -18.31 20.40 -2.40
N PRO A 83 -18.41 20.42 -1.05
CA PRO A 83 -17.48 19.70 -0.18
C PRO A 83 -17.44 18.21 -0.50
N GLN A 84 -16.26 17.62 -0.41
CA GLN A 84 -16.06 16.19 -0.60
C GLN A 84 -16.82 15.40 0.48
N PRO A 85 -17.60 14.36 0.11
CA PRO A 85 -18.26 13.52 1.08
C PRO A 85 -17.24 12.65 1.83
N ASP A 86 -17.45 12.49 3.13
CA ASP A 86 -16.72 11.51 3.93
C ASP A 86 -17.21 10.09 3.61
N PHE A 87 -16.27 9.18 3.33
CA PHE A 87 -16.52 7.78 3.03
C PHE A 87 -16.10 6.83 4.16
N SER A 88 -15.60 7.34 5.29
CA SER A 88 -15.20 6.55 6.46
C SER A 88 -16.30 5.63 6.99
N TRP A 89 -17.58 5.95 6.71
CA TRP A 89 -18.74 5.11 7.02
C TRP A 89 -18.69 3.70 6.41
N VAL A 90 -17.88 3.48 5.37
CA VAL A 90 -17.71 2.16 4.75
C VAL A 90 -16.83 1.22 5.57
N GLU A 91 -15.88 1.75 6.35
CA GLU A 91 -14.87 0.94 7.07
C GLU A 91 -15.49 -0.07 8.04
N PRO A 92 -16.55 0.26 8.83
CA PRO A 92 -17.22 -0.72 9.69
C PRO A 92 -17.90 -1.89 8.94
N LEU A 93 -18.13 -1.76 7.63
CA LEU A 93 -18.72 -2.79 6.77
C LEU A 93 -17.68 -3.79 6.27
N VAL A 94 -16.42 -3.35 6.13
CA VAL A 94 -15.30 -4.11 5.57
C VAL A 94 -14.10 -4.11 6.53
N PRO A 95 -14.19 -4.84 7.66
CA PRO A 95 -13.15 -4.81 8.70
C PRO A 95 -11.77 -5.21 8.16
N GLY A 96 -10.71 -4.56 8.63
CA GLY A 96 -9.37 -4.78 8.10
C GLY A 96 -9.09 -4.03 6.79
N MET A 97 -9.96 -3.11 6.40
CA MET A 97 -9.71 -2.13 5.36
C MET A 97 -9.90 -0.72 5.90
N LYS A 98 -9.28 0.25 5.24
CA LYS A 98 -9.43 1.67 5.52
C LYS A 98 -9.57 2.50 4.26
N VAL A 99 -10.27 3.60 4.37
CA VAL A 99 -10.33 4.62 3.32
C VAL A 99 -9.00 5.38 3.33
N THR A 100 -8.44 5.54 2.14
CA THR A 100 -7.24 6.32 1.91
C THR A 100 -7.46 7.24 0.73
N TYR A 101 -6.67 8.30 0.68
CA TYR A 101 -6.73 9.28 -0.39
C TYR A 101 -5.36 9.43 -1.04
N GLN A 102 -5.35 9.49 -2.36
CA GLN A 102 -4.16 9.63 -3.20
C GLN A 102 -4.34 10.78 -4.20
N ALA A 103 -3.26 11.14 -4.91
CA ALA A 103 -3.21 12.22 -5.88
C ALA A 103 -3.82 13.53 -5.32
N GLU A 104 -3.18 14.10 -4.32
CA GLU A 104 -3.63 15.34 -3.64
C GLU A 104 -5.05 15.26 -3.05
N GLY A 105 -5.52 14.05 -2.74
CA GLY A 105 -6.85 13.83 -2.17
C GLY A 105 -7.97 13.70 -3.20
N THR A 106 -7.64 13.57 -4.48
CA THR A 106 -8.63 13.46 -5.58
C THR A 106 -9.06 12.02 -5.85
N VAL A 107 -8.26 11.04 -5.45
CA VAL A 107 -8.52 9.61 -5.68
C VAL A 107 -8.75 8.91 -4.35
N LEU A 108 -9.94 8.33 -4.18
CA LEU A 108 -10.28 7.53 -3.00
C LEU A 108 -9.95 6.06 -3.25
N ILE A 109 -9.19 5.45 -2.34
CA ILE A 109 -8.81 4.04 -2.41
C ILE A 109 -9.17 3.33 -1.10
N MET A 110 -9.81 2.18 -1.22
CA MET A 110 -9.92 1.22 -0.12
C MET A 110 -8.66 0.38 -0.08
N ALA A 111 -7.88 0.54 0.99
CA ALA A 111 -6.65 -0.19 1.22
C ALA A 111 -6.83 -1.18 2.37
N LEU A 112 -6.12 -2.31 2.32
CA LEU A 112 -5.94 -3.19 3.46
C LEU A 112 -5.28 -2.45 4.62
N ASP A 113 -5.83 -2.58 5.82
CA ASP A 113 -5.25 -2.06 7.05
C ASP A 113 -4.40 -3.16 7.71
N TYR A 114 -3.08 -3.07 7.56
CA TYR A 114 -2.17 -4.05 8.12
C TYR A 114 -2.12 -4.01 9.65
N THR A 115 -2.46 -2.89 10.29
CA THR A 115 -2.58 -2.85 11.76
C THR A 115 -3.79 -3.65 12.24
N ALA A 116 -4.89 -3.63 11.49
CA ALA A 116 -6.05 -4.47 11.76
C ALA A 116 -5.78 -5.95 11.44
N PHE A 117 -5.01 -6.26 10.40
CA PHE A 117 -4.55 -7.62 10.13
C PHE A 117 -3.57 -8.13 11.18
N ALA A 118 -2.76 -7.27 11.80
CA ALA A 118 -1.91 -7.63 12.93
C ALA A 118 -2.73 -8.00 14.17
N LYS A 119 -3.80 -7.25 14.46
CA LYS A 119 -4.76 -7.60 15.51
C LYS A 119 -5.49 -8.92 15.22
N LEU A 120 -5.70 -9.25 13.94
CA LEU A 120 -6.29 -10.51 13.53
C LEU A 120 -5.29 -11.67 13.65
N ALA A 121 -4.01 -11.46 13.28
CA ALA A 121 -2.95 -12.46 13.39
C ALA A 121 -2.78 -12.92 14.85
N ALA A 122 -2.85 -12.00 15.81
CA ALA A 122 -2.80 -12.31 17.24
C ALA A 122 -3.93 -13.24 17.76
N ARG A 123 -4.93 -13.60 16.92
CA ARG A 123 -5.97 -14.59 17.25
C ARG A 123 -5.63 -16.00 16.81
N THR A 124 -4.69 -16.16 15.89
CA THR A 124 -4.24 -17.48 15.45
C THR A 124 -3.17 -17.99 16.43
N PRO A 125 -3.01 -19.32 16.57
CA PRO A 125 -1.96 -19.88 17.41
C PRO A 125 -0.58 -19.88 16.73
N GLU A 126 -0.51 -19.72 15.40
CA GLU A 126 0.74 -19.84 14.64
C GLU A 126 1.42 -18.47 14.41
N PRO A 127 2.72 -18.30 14.68
CA PRO A 127 3.38 -16.98 14.58
C PRO A 127 3.67 -16.53 13.12
N ALA A 128 3.24 -17.30 12.12
CA ALA A 128 3.64 -17.07 10.74
C ALA A 128 2.93 -15.86 10.12
N ASP A 129 1.67 -15.61 10.48
CA ASP A 129 0.92 -14.43 10.04
C ASP A 129 1.40 -13.15 10.75
N ASP A 130 1.80 -13.22 12.03
CA ASP A 130 2.48 -12.12 12.74
C ASP A 130 3.77 -11.71 12.01
N GLN A 131 4.57 -12.68 11.59
CA GLN A 131 5.79 -12.43 10.83
C GLN A 131 5.49 -11.80 9.47
N LEU A 132 4.48 -12.31 8.76
CA LEU A 132 4.10 -11.77 7.46
C LEU A 132 3.58 -10.34 7.60
N VAL A 133 2.66 -10.06 8.52
CA VAL A 133 2.08 -8.73 8.67
C VAL A 133 3.11 -7.72 9.15
N SER A 134 4.06 -8.12 10.01
CA SER A 134 5.20 -7.28 10.37
C SER A 134 6.07 -6.92 9.16
N LEU A 135 6.31 -7.90 8.27
CA LEU A 135 7.02 -7.66 7.00
C LEU A 135 6.23 -6.73 6.08
N LEU A 136 4.91 -6.91 5.94
CA LEU A 136 4.06 -6.04 5.13
C LEU A 136 4.05 -4.60 5.67
N ILE A 137 3.96 -4.42 6.99
CA ILE A 137 4.05 -3.11 7.64
C ILE A 137 5.41 -2.47 7.39
N LYS A 138 6.49 -3.23 7.54
CA LYS A 138 7.83 -2.74 7.23
C LYS A 138 7.97 -2.32 5.76
N ALA A 139 7.38 -3.09 4.85
CA ALA A 139 7.48 -2.87 3.41
C ALA A 139 6.58 -1.73 2.88
N GLN A 140 5.37 -1.57 3.44
CA GLN A 140 4.32 -0.74 2.83
C GLN A 140 3.67 0.25 3.81
N GLY A 141 3.97 0.14 5.12
CA GLY A 141 3.39 0.97 6.17
C GLY A 141 2.16 0.32 6.80
N ASP A 142 1.43 1.09 7.60
CA ASP A 142 0.28 0.57 8.37
C ASP A 142 -0.87 0.04 7.50
N HIS A 143 -0.82 0.29 6.19
CA HIS A 143 -1.83 -0.13 5.22
C HIS A 143 -1.19 -0.41 3.87
N ALA A 144 -1.90 -1.13 3.02
CA ALA A 144 -1.49 -1.30 1.64
C ALA A 144 -1.34 0.07 0.97
N SER A 145 -0.15 0.33 0.49
CA SER A 145 0.21 1.56 -0.21
C SER A 145 0.83 1.19 -1.55
N PRO A 146 0.51 1.93 -2.63
CA PRO A 146 1.23 1.76 -3.90
C PRO A 146 2.68 2.24 -3.79
N TRP A 147 3.01 2.99 -2.75
CA TRP A 147 4.36 3.46 -2.45
C TRP A 147 4.93 2.63 -1.30
N PRO A 148 5.99 1.84 -1.53
CA PRO A 148 6.64 1.11 -0.46
C PRO A 148 7.35 2.08 0.49
N ASN A 149 7.49 1.71 1.76
CA ASN A 149 8.20 2.51 2.78
C ASN A 149 9.66 2.78 2.42
N TRP A 150 10.27 1.91 1.62
CA TRP A 150 11.62 2.12 1.11
C TRP A 150 11.71 3.14 -0.03
N PHE A 151 10.61 3.84 -0.35
CA PHE A 151 10.56 4.97 -1.25
C PHE A 151 10.06 6.22 -0.51
N MET A 152 10.89 7.26 -0.47
CA MET A 152 10.51 8.54 0.12
C MET A 152 9.90 9.43 -0.96
N ARG A 153 8.61 9.72 -0.84
CA ARG A 153 7.93 10.67 -1.72
C ARG A 153 8.39 12.09 -1.38
N THR A 154 8.82 12.84 -2.39
CA THR A 154 9.16 14.27 -2.24
C THR A 154 8.13 15.17 -2.93
N TRP A 155 7.29 14.61 -3.81
CA TRP A 155 6.16 15.27 -4.50
C TRP A 155 5.24 14.21 -5.12
N ASP A 156 4.25 14.61 -5.93
CA ASP A 156 3.16 13.73 -6.36
C ASP A 156 3.56 12.53 -7.22
N TYR A 157 4.59 12.70 -8.07
CA TYR A 157 5.00 11.68 -9.04
C TYR A 157 6.44 11.22 -8.86
N GLY A 158 7.09 11.54 -7.74
CA GLY A 158 8.46 11.14 -7.55
C GLY A 158 8.99 11.31 -6.14
N GLY A 159 10.27 11.03 -6.03
CA GLY A 159 10.90 10.77 -4.76
C GLY A 159 12.25 10.12 -4.96
N CYS A 160 12.76 9.56 -3.88
CA CYS A 160 14.01 8.83 -3.90
C CYS A 160 13.89 7.52 -3.14
N THR A 161 14.67 6.53 -3.55
CA THR A 161 14.78 5.29 -2.78
C THR A 161 15.51 5.56 -1.47
N GLN A 162 15.11 4.84 -0.43
CA GLN A 162 15.79 4.80 0.86
C GLN A 162 16.99 3.84 0.86
N LEU A 163 17.44 3.36 -0.30
CA LEU A 163 18.65 2.54 -0.40
C LEU A 163 19.86 3.30 0.18
N GLY A 164 20.66 2.61 0.99
CA GLY A 164 21.70 3.15 1.85
C GLY A 164 21.30 3.31 3.33
N THR A 165 20.04 3.03 3.70
CA THR A 165 19.55 3.08 5.09
C THR A 165 19.66 1.73 5.81
N GLY A 166 19.74 0.62 5.08
CA GLY A 166 19.65 -0.75 5.60
C GLY A 166 18.27 -1.38 5.48
N LEU A 167 17.23 -0.61 5.15
CA LEU A 167 15.84 -1.09 5.10
C LEU A 167 15.65 -2.18 4.04
N HIS A 168 16.19 -2.00 2.84
CA HIS A 168 16.10 -3.00 1.77
C HIS A 168 16.77 -4.32 2.17
N LEU A 169 17.95 -4.22 2.81
CA LEU A 169 18.67 -5.39 3.31
C LEU A 169 17.89 -6.14 4.40
N GLU A 170 17.30 -5.42 5.35
CA GLU A 170 16.46 -6.01 6.39
C GLU A 170 15.28 -6.77 5.80
N ILE A 171 14.57 -6.14 4.84
CA ILE A 171 13.41 -6.73 4.18
C ILE A 171 13.80 -7.97 3.38
N LEU A 172 14.91 -7.92 2.63
CA LEU A 172 15.38 -9.06 1.87
C LEU A 172 15.77 -10.25 2.76
N LYS A 173 16.42 -9.99 3.90
CA LYS A 173 16.76 -11.02 4.89
C LYS A 173 15.52 -11.62 5.53
N GLU A 174 14.53 -10.78 5.86
CA GLU A 174 13.25 -11.21 6.41
C GLU A 174 12.49 -12.10 5.44
N LEU A 175 12.40 -11.68 4.17
CA LEU A 175 11.83 -12.48 3.08
C LEU A 175 12.48 -13.85 2.98
N GLN A 176 13.82 -13.90 3.01
CA GLN A 176 14.54 -15.16 2.93
C GLN A 176 14.27 -16.08 4.12
N ARG A 177 14.17 -15.50 5.33
CA ARG A 177 13.84 -16.26 6.53
C ARG A 177 12.45 -16.88 6.43
N GLN A 178 11.45 -16.05 6.10
CA GLN A 178 10.06 -16.50 6.02
C GLN A 178 9.81 -17.46 4.85
N GLN A 179 10.52 -17.32 3.73
CA GLN A 179 10.40 -18.26 2.61
C GLN A 179 10.71 -19.71 3.01
N LYS A 180 11.57 -19.92 4.00
CA LYS A 180 11.91 -21.26 4.52
C LYS A 180 10.90 -21.80 5.53
N THR A 181 10.18 -20.93 6.24
CA THR A 181 9.38 -21.29 7.41
C THR A 181 7.87 -21.14 7.21
N ALA A 182 7.42 -20.44 6.15
CA ALA A 182 6.02 -20.10 5.93
C ALA A 182 5.54 -20.45 4.50
N PRO A 183 5.28 -21.75 4.20
CA PRO A 183 4.82 -22.18 2.88
C PRO A 183 3.45 -21.60 2.48
N PHE A 184 2.60 -21.22 3.45
CA PHE A 184 1.28 -20.64 3.17
C PHE A 184 1.32 -19.25 2.54
N PHE A 185 2.43 -18.52 2.70
CA PHE A 185 2.56 -17.12 2.28
C PHE A 185 3.49 -16.90 1.10
N GLN A 186 3.88 -17.95 0.39
CA GLN A 186 4.85 -17.85 -0.73
C GLN A 186 4.44 -16.83 -1.79
N ALA A 187 3.14 -16.70 -2.08
CA ALA A 187 2.64 -15.71 -3.02
C ALA A 187 2.90 -14.26 -2.55
N GLU A 188 2.64 -13.96 -1.28
CA GLU A 188 2.86 -12.63 -0.70
C GLU A 188 4.35 -12.32 -0.54
N LEU A 189 5.14 -13.28 -0.07
CA LEU A 189 6.59 -13.15 0.02
C LEU A 189 7.21 -12.91 -1.35
N LYS A 190 6.75 -13.65 -2.37
CA LYS A 190 7.18 -13.45 -3.76
C LYS A 190 6.83 -12.05 -4.25
N ARG A 191 5.60 -11.57 -4.01
CA ARG A 191 5.16 -10.24 -4.42
C ARG A 191 6.05 -9.13 -3.84
N VAL A 192 6.28 -9.14 -2.53
CA VAL A 192 7.14 -8.14 -1.86
C VAL A 192 8.59 -8.22 -2.37
N ARG A 193 9.09 -9.43 -2.63
CA ARG A 193 10.42 -9.63 -3.21
C ARG A 193 10.52 -9.07 -4.63
N GLU A 194 9.53 -9.32 -5.47
CA GLU A 194 9.47 -8.78 -6.84
C GLU A 194 9.37 -7.26 -6.83
N ASP A 195 8.58 -6.67 -5.93
CA ASP A 195 8.52 -5.21 -5.73
C ASP A 195 9.89 -4.63 -5.36
N LEU A 196 10.63 -5.29 -4.46
CA LEU A 196 11.97 -4.88 -4.05
C LEU A 196 12.97 -4.91 -5.21
N PHE A 197 12.97 -5.97 -6.03
CA PHE A 197 13.89 -6.07 -7.17
C PHE A 197 13.51 -5.21 -8.37
N ARG A 198 12.21 -4.89 -8.51
CA ARG A 198 11.75 -3.88 -9.47
C ARG A 198 12.28 -2.50 -9.10
N ASP A 199 12.27 -2.12 -7.81
CA ASP A 199 12.91 -0.88 -7.34
C ASP A 199 14.38 -0.82 -7.77
N PHE A 200 15.16 -1.87 -7.47
CA PHE A 200 16.58 -1.93 -7.85
C PHE A 200 16.84 -1.80 -9.36
N ALA A 201 15.94 -2.30 -10.20
CA ALA A 201 16.09 -2.27 -11.65
C ALA A 201 15.76 -0.89 -12.26
N GLN A 202 14.90 -0.11 -11.61
CA GLN A 202 14.35 1.13 -12.16
C GLN A 202 14.91 2.39 -11.50
N ILE A 203 15.49 2.26 -10.31
CA ILE A 203 15.85 3.41 -9.48
C ILE A 203 17.04 4.21 -10.02
N ARG A 204 16.93 5.53 -9.94
CA ARG A 204 17.97 6.49 -10.34
C ARG A 204 18.27 7.57 -9.28
N SER A 205 17.30 7.86 -8.42
CA SER A 205 17.42 8.91 -7.40
C SER A 205 17.46 8.30 -6.00
N PHE A 206 18.53 8.60 -5.24
CA PHE A 206 18.84 8.02 -3.95
C PHE A 206 18.77 9.08 -2.84
N CYS A 207 18.04 8.79 -1.77
CA CYS A 207 17.95 9.73 -0.64
C CYS A 207 19.28 9.84 0.11
N GLN A 208 20.12 8.81 0.02
CA GLN A 208 21.38 8.69 0.75
C GLN A 208 22.61 9.00 -0.14
N PRO A 209 23.76 9.33 0.46
CA PRO A 209 25.01 9.49 -0.27
C PRO A 209 25.45 8.17 -0.93
N GLN A 210 26.11 8.27 -2.09
CA GLN A 210 26.61 7.13 -2.87
C GLN A 210 27.37 6.09 -2.03
N ALA A 211 28.23 6.52 -1.10
CA ALA A 211 29.01 5.60 -0.26
C ALA A 211 28.10 4.68 0.59
N LYS A 212 26.99 5.20 1.13
CA LYS A 212 26.02 4.40 1.89
C LYS A 212 25.24 3.46 0.98
N VAL A 213 24.81 3.96 -0.19
CA VAL A 213 24.10 3.15 -1.20
C VAL A 213 24.96 1.96 -1.63
N LEU A 214 26.22 2.20 -2.01
CA LEU A 214 27.16 1.15 -2.40
C LEU A 214 27.44 0.15 -1.29
N LYS A 215 27.52 0.61 -0.03
CA LYS A 215 27.68 -0.27 1.13
C LYS A 215 26.49 -1.22 1.27
N GLU A 216 25.26 -0.71 1.17
CA GLU A 216 24.06 -1.55 1.27
C GLU A 216 23.93 -2.51 0.07
N VAL A 217 24.17 -2.04 -1.16
CA VAL A 217 24.16 -2.92 -2.36
C VAL A 217 25.17 -4.07 -2.22
N SER A 218 26.36 -3.79 -1.70
CA SER A 218 27.37 -4.83 -1.47
C SER A 218 26.90 -5.85 -0.41
N ALA A 219 26.20 -5.40 0.64
CA ALA A 219 25.61 -6.29 1.63
C ALA A 219 24.42 -7.09 1.09
N LEU A 220 23.59 -6.50 0.22
CA LEU A 220 22.48 -7.18 -0.47
C LEU A 220 23.01 -8.32 -1.35
N MET A 221 24.10 -8.11 -2.08
CA MET A 221 24.72 -9.14 -2.91
C MET A 221 25.29 -10.32 -2.11
N ALA A 222 25.59 -10.13 -0.82
CA ALA A 222 26.08 -11.17 0.07
C ALA A 222 24.95 -12.00 0.72
N VAL A 223 23.68 -11.61 0.51
CA VAL A 223 22.54 -12.39 1.00
C VAL A 223 22.48 -13.73 0.26
N PRO A 224 22.42 -14.88 0.97
CA PRO A 224 22.36 -16.18 0.30
C PRO A 224 21.03 -16.37 -0.45
N GLY A 225 20.95 -17.35 -1.35
CA GLY A 225 19.68 -17.75 -1.97
C GLY A 225 19.09 -16.74 -2.97
N LEU A 226 19.88 -15.78 -3.45
CA LEU A 226 19.52 -14.94 -4.59
C LEU A 226 19.51 -15.77 -5.89
N SER A 227 18.47 -15.60 -6.70
CA SER A 227 18.45 -16.16 -8.06
C SER A 227 19.49 -15.49 -8.96
N LEU A 228 19.83 -16.13 -10.08
CA LEU A 228 20.76 -15.55 -11.07
C LEU A 228 20.28 -14.18 -11.61
N ALA A 229 18.97 -14.04 -11.80
CA ALA A 229 18.38 -12.78 -12.26
C ALA A 229 18.55 -11.66 -11.22
N GLU A 230 18.30 -11.95 -9.95
CA GLU A 230 18.47 -11.01 -8.83
C GLU A 230 19.92 -10.58 -8.64
N GLN A 231 20.85 -11.55 -8.72
CA GLN A 231 22.29 -11.26 -8.69
C GLN A 231 22.70 -10.37 -9.86
N LYS A 232 22.16 -10.61 -11.06
CA LYS A 232 22.41 -9.77 -12.25
C LYS A 232 21.88 -8.36 -12.04
N THR A 233 20.67 -8.20 -11.50
CA THR A 233 20.09 -6.88 -11.18
C THR A 233 20.97 -6.10 -10.21
N LEU A 234 21.39 -6.71 -9.09
CA LEU A 234 22.25 -6.03 -8.11
C LEU A 234 23.64 -5.70 -8.65
N LYS A 235 24.24 -6.58 -9.46
CA LYS A 235 25.52 -6.30 -10.15
C LYS A 235 25.39 -5.15 -11.16
N GLY A 236 24.28 -5.11 -11.90
CA GLY A 236 23.96 -4.03 -12.82
C GLY A 236 23.85 -2.71 -12.08
N LEU A 237 23.07 -2.67 -11.01
CA LEU A 237 22.93 -1.52 -10.13
C LEU A 237 24.29 -1.08 -9.55
N GLN A 238 25.09 -2.01 -9.03
CA GLN A 238 26.40 -1.68 -8.46
C GLN A 238 27.35 -1.07 -9.50
N THR A 239 27.35 -1.60 -10.73
CA THR A 239 28.13 -1.05 -11.84
C THR A 239 27.66 0.36 -12.17
N GLU A 240 26.34 0.54 -12.34
CA GLU A 240 25.74 1.83 -12.64
C GLU A 240 26.08 2.87 -11.56
N LEU A 241 25.94 2.52 -10.29
CA LEU A 241 26.28 3.39 -9.16
C LEU A 241 27.75 3.83 -9.18
N LYS A 242 28.68 3.01 -9.70
CA LYS A 242 30.11 3.33 -9.76
C LYS A 242 30.51 4.13 -10.99
N THR A 243 29.82 3.95 -12.11
CA THR A 243 30.26 4.48 -13.42
C THR A 243 29.34 5.55 -14.00
N SER A 244 28.10 5.64 -13.55
CA SER A 244 27.08 6.50 -14.16
C SER A 244 27.06 7.89 -13.55
N LYS A 245 26.97 8.91 -14.41
CA LYS A 245 26.61 10.29 -14.03
C LYS A 245 25.09 10.50 -13.88
N LYS A 246 24.28 9.48 -14.19
CA LYS A 246 22.81 9.56 -14.12
C LYS A 246 22.25 9.21 -12.73
N ALA A 247 23.04 8.56 -11.88
CA ALA A 247 22.62 8.28 -10.52
C ALA A 247 22.71 9.57 -9.68
N GLU A 248 21.62 9.91 -9.01
CA GLU A 248 21.49 11.14 -8.24
C GLU A 248 21.44 10.81 -6.75
N TYR A 249 22.18 11.54 -5.93
CA TYR A 249 22.36 11.22 -4.51
C TYR A 249 22.00 12.40 -3.62
N ASN A 250 21.75 12.14 -2.34
CA ASN A 250 21.41 13.15 -1.33
C ASN A 250 20.14 13.95 -1.65
N CYS A 251 19.17 13.33 -2.33
CA CYS A 251 17.98 14.01 -2.85
C CYS A 251 17.11 14.72 -1.80
N LEU A 252 17.23 14.36 -0.51
CA LEU A 252 16.50 15.03 0.58
C LEU A 252 17.20 16.24 1.16
N LYS A 253 18.53 16.32 1.02
CA LYS A 253 19.33 17.45 1.53
C LYS A 253 19.52 18.53 0.47
N GLU A 254 19.65 18.11 -0.78
CA GLU A 254 19.93 18.97 -1.91
C GLU A 254 18.91 18.66 -3.00
N MET A 255 17.66 19.10 -2.79
CA MET A 255 16.54 18.80 -3.71
C MET A 255 16.83 19.26 -5.15
N SER A 256 17.68 20.28 -5.35
CA SER A 256 18.15 20.74 -6.66
C SER A 256 18.99 19.71 -7.42
N ASN A 257 19.54 18.70 -6.74
CA ASN A 257 20.45 17.72 -7.34
C ASN A 257 19.73 16.53 -7.95
N CYS A 258 18.42 16.38 -7.71
CA CYS A 258 17.68 15.24 -8.18
C CYS A 258 16.55 15.68 -9.09
N ARG A 259 16.56 15.14 -10.32
CA ARG A 259 15.52 15.36 -11.31
C ARG A 259 14.41 14.38 -11.03
N PHE A 260 13.51 14.78 -10.16
CA PHE A 260 12.34 13.97 -9.93
C PHE A 260 11.40 14.06 -11.14
N GLY A 261 11.01 12.91 -11.71
CA GLY A 261 10.00 12.82 -12.78
C GLY A 261 10.49 13.05 -14.22
N GLN A 262 11.80 12.93 -14.49
CA GLN A 262 12.37 12.97 -15.84
C GLN A 262 12.87 11.61 -16.31
#